data_AF-A0A5C5FUD6-F1
#
_entry.id   AF-A0A5C5FUD6-F1
#
_cell.length_a   1.000
_cell.length_b   1.000
_cell.length_c   1.000
_cell.angle_alpha   90.00
_cell.angle_beta   90.00
_cell.angle_gamma   90.00
#
_symmetry.space_group_name_H-M   'P 1'
#
loop_
_entity.id
_entity.type
_entity.pdbx_description
1 polymer ?
#
loop_
_entity_poly.entity_id
_entity_poly.type
_entity_poly.pdbx_seq_one_letter_code
_entity_poly.pdbx_strand_id
1 'polypeptide(L)'
;MDIPHDRDLPVHRSGPPNDLPPQFPLEPDGRCRCGLLAAEAGLSTSDMGWSDFIVHTEHGAVKRRIQTAPCPRCKHARRRIGPDLAEYGLVNWNNGIGFARELFDGFLVDFSNKETTFSSFVKGVEARYLLHGSEYGFPQGGKTFERACYAFLRLVRFDSPMACRLCGSRPDVVICDGTSIGFASRMLGQALSPPTFPTTESKIKAGV
;
A
#
# COMPACT_ATOMS: atom_id res chain seq x y z
N MET A 1 20.83 18.70 -10.78
CA MET A 1 20.26 17.38 -10.47
C MET A 1 19.11 17.20 -11.42
N ASP A 2 19.34 16.44 -12.48
CA ASP A 2 18.35 16.16 -13.51
C ASP A 2 17.23 15.32 -12.91
N ILE A 3 16.02 15.86 -12.92
CA ILE A 3 14.80 15.13 -12.64
C ILE A 3 14.67 14.12 -13.79
N PRO A 4 14.59 12.81 -13.52
CA PRO A 4 14.43 11.82 -14.58
C PRO A 4 13.21 12.19 -15.42
N HIS A 5 13.40 12.39 -16.72
CA HIS A 5 12.31 12.59 -17.64
C HIS A 5 11.42 11.34 -17.66
N ASP A 6 10.12 11.56 -17.69
CA ASP A 6 8.99 10.60 -17.68
C ASP A 6 9.05 9.46 -18.72
N ARG A 7 10.12 9.40 -19.54
CA ARG A 7 10.31 8.43 -20.64
C ARG A 7 11.06 7.16 -20.24
N ASP A 8 11.67 7.12 -19.05
CA ASP A 8 12.47 5.98 -18.58
C ASP A 8 11.76 5.14 -17.51
N LEU A 9 10.56 5.53 -17.09
CA LEU A 9 9.74 4.68 -16.22
C LEU A 9 9.09 3.59 -17.06
N PRO A 10 9.21 2.30 -16.68
CA PRO A 10 8.51 1.23 -17.37
C PRO A 10 7.03 1.56 -17.40
N VAL A 11 6.46 1.63 -18.61
CA VAL A 11 5.03 1.79 -18.85
C VAL A 11 4.36 0.54 -18.30
N HIS A 12 3.97 0.59 -17.02
CA HIS A 12 3.20 -0.48 -16.43
C HIS A 12 1.80 -0.43 -17.03
N ARG A 13 1.43 -1.51 -17.72
CA ARG A 13 0.08 -1.69 -18.25
C ARG A 13 -0.86 -1.82 -17.06
N SER A 14 -1.60 -0.75 -16.77
CA SER A 14 -2.83 -0.79 -15.97
C SER A 14 -3.89 -1.55 -16.77
N GLY A 15 -3.78 -2.88 -16.77
CA GLY A 15 -4.77 -3.78 -17.35
C GLY A 15 -5.81 -4.15 -16.30
N PRO A 16 -7.04 -4.49 -16.69
CA PRO A 16 -8.02 -5.06 -15.76
C PRO A 16 -7.42 -6.28 -15.04
N PRO A 17 -7.88 -6.61 -13.81
CA PRO A 17 -7.37 -7.74 -13.03
C PRO A 17 -7.31 -9.09 -13.78
N ASN A 18 -8.08 -9.24 -14.87
CA ASN A 18 -8.10 -10.43 -15.71
C ASN A 18 -6.88 -10.61 -16.63
N ASP A 19 -6.09 -9.57 -16.87
CA ASP A 19 -4.90 -9.64 -17.72
C ASP A 19 -3.70 -10.28 -17.00
N LEU A 20 -3.79 -10.45 -15.69
CA LEU A 20 -2.76 -11.12 -14.88
C LEU A 20 -2.76 -12.63 -15.13
N PRO A 21 -1.57 -13.25 -15.29
CA PRO A 21 -1.48 -14.69 -15.51
C PRO A 21 -2.11 -15.45 -14.34
N PRO A 22 -2.68 -16.64 -14.57
CA PRO A 22 -3.39 -17.41 -13.55
C PRO A 22 -2.47 -17.88 -12.41
N GLN A 23 -1.17 -17.98 -12.67
CA GLN A 23 -0.18 -18.55 -11.78
C GLN A 23 1.14 -17.76 -11.88
N PHE A 24 1.79 -17.58 -10.73
CA PHE A 24 3.08 -16.93 -10.61
C PHE A 24 4.13 -17.93 -10.09
N PRO A 25 5.01 -18.45 -10.95
CA PRO A 25 6.06 -19.39 -10.54
C PRO A 25 7.12 -18.69 -9.68
N LEU A 26 7.87 -19.47 -8.90
CA LEU A 26 8.97 -18.94 -8.10
C LEU A 26 10.19 -18.81 -8.99
N GLU A 27 10.56 -17.57 -9.28
CA GLU A 27 11.72 -17.25 -10.11
C GLU A 27 13.04 -17.29 -9.30
N PRO A 28 14.19 -17.46 -9.97
CA PRO A 28 15.50 -17.55 -9.30
C PRO A 28 15.88 -16.31 -8.49
N ASP A 29 15.34 -15.15 -8.86
CA ASP A 29 15.53 -13.86 -8.21
C ASP A 29 14.63 -13.64 -6.99
N GLY A 30 13.69 -14.55 -6.72
CA GLY A 30 12.82 -14.51 -5.55
C GLY A 30 13.63 -14.47 -4.26
N ARG A 31 13.31 -13.53 -3.36
CA ARG A 31 14.10 -13.29 -2.15
C ARG A 31 13.35 -13.65 -0.89
N CYS A 32 14.07 -14.29 0.02
CA CYS A 32 13.63 -14.37 1.40
C CYS A 32 13.85 -13.03 2.12
N ARG A 33 13.08 -12.78 3.19
CA ARG A 33 13.34 -11.67 4.12
C ARG A 33 14.76 -11.68 4.71
N CYS A 34 15.40 -12.84 4.82
CA CYS A 34 16.80 -12.91 5.29
C CYS A 34 17.84 -12.53 4.21
N GLY A 35 17.40 -12.16 3.01
CA GLY A 35 18.25 -11.81 1.87
C GLY A 35 18.64 -12.99 0.97
N LEU A 36 18.38 -14.23 1.40
CA LEU A 36 18.68 -15.42 0.61
C LEU A 36 17.86 -15.44 -0.69
N LEU A 37 18.54 -15.60 -1.82
CA LEU A 37 17.94 -15.79 -3.13
C LEU A 37 17.41 -17.22 -3.32
N ALA A 38 16.35 -17.38 -4.08
CA ALA A 38 15.81 -18.69 -4.45
C ALA A 38 16.85 -19.54 -5.19
N ALA A 39 17.62 -18.93 -6.09
CA ALA A 39 18.74 -19.58 -6.79
C ALA A 39 19.81 -20.12 -5.83
N GLU A 40 20.09 -19.41 -4.74
CA GLU A 40 21.11 -19.77 -3.75
C GLU A 40 20.59 -20.72 -2.68
N ALA A 41 19.27 -20.87 -2.58
CA ALA A 41 18.63 -21.67 -1.55
C ALA A 41 18.70 -23.18 -1.82
N GLY A 42 19.20 -23.61 -2.99
CA GLY A 42 19.33 -25.03 -3.34
C GLY A 42 17.98 -25.77 -3.33
N LEU A 43 16.90 -25.05 -3.66
CA LEU A 43 15.54 -25.55 -3.57
C LEU A 43 15.28 -26.63 -4.62
N SER A 44 14.72 -27.76 -4.18
CA SER A 44 14.20 -28.78 -5.08
C SER A 44 12.75 -28.46 -5.48
N THR A 45 12.27 -29.03 -6.59
CA THR A 45 10.86 -28.92 -6.99
C THR A 45 9.90 -29.42 -5.91
N SER A 46 10.33 -30.39 -5.09
CA SER A 46 9.57 -30.91 -3.95
C SER A 46 9.45 -29.94 -2.76
N ASP A 47 10.36 -28.97 -2.64
CA ASP A 47 10.29 -27.93 -1.59
C ASP A 47 9.30 -26.82 -1.95
N MET A 48 8.93 -26.73 -3.24
CA MET A 48 8.05 -25.70 -3.77
C MET A 48 6.59 -26.13 -3.65
N GLY A 49 5.75 -25.23 -3.14
CA GLY A 49 4.32 -25.44 -3.00
C GLY A 49 3.53 -24.27 -3.59
N TRP A 50 2.43 -24.61 -4.26
CA TRP A 50 1.48 -23.63 -4.75
C TRP A 50 0.47 -23.26 -3.66
N SER A 51 0.27 -21.96 -3.46
CA SER A 51 -0.73 -21.41 -2.53
C SER A 51 -1.62 -20.38 -3.23
N ASP A 52 -2.77 -20.12 -2.62
CA ASP A 52 -3.67 -19.06 -3.05
C ASP A 52 -3.05 -17.67 -2.83
N PHE A 53 -3.25 -16.79 -3.80
CA PHE A 53 -2.73 -15.43 -3.83
C PHE A 53 -3.82 -14.48 -4.33
N ILE A 54 -4.27 -13.55 -3.48
CA ILE A 54 -5.28 -12.56 -3.84
C ILE A 54 -4.58 -11.29 -4.27
N VAL A 55 -4.76 -10.89 -5.52
CA VAL A 55 -4.21 -9.65 -6.06
C VAL A 55 -5.28 -8.58 -6.04
N HIS A 56 -5.00 -7.48 -5.35
CA HIS A 56 -5.85 -6.29 -5.32
C HIS A 56 -5.40 -5.29 -6.39
N THR A 57 -6.32 -4.84 -7.22
CA THR A 57 -6.13 -3.84 -8.29
C THR A 57 -7.02 -2.62 -8.00
N GLU A 58 -7.02 -1.60 -8.85
CA GLU A 58 -7.93 -0.47 -8.66
C GLU A 58 -9.41 -0.86 -8.83
N HIS A 59 -9.69 -1.80 -9.75
CA HIS A 59 -11.05 -2.14 -10.18
C HIS A 59 -11.64 -3.37 -9.47
N GLY A 60 -10.82 -4.18 -8.83
CA GLY A 60 -11.27 -5.40 -8.19
C GLY A 60 -10.12 -6.24 -7.66
N ALA A 61 -10.46 -7.32 -6.97
CA ALA A 61 -9.49 -8.30 -6.53
C ALA A 61 -9.72 -9.64 -7.20
N VAL A 62 -8.63 -10.33 -7.49
CA VAL A 62 -8.66 -11.56 -8.25
C VAL A 62 -7.79 -12.63 -7.60
N LYS A 63 -8.30 -13.86 -7.56
CA LYS A 63 -7.58 -15.02 -7.04
C LYS A 63 -6.63 -15.58 -8.11
N ARG A 64 -5.39 -15.78 -7.71
CA ARG A 64 -4.29 -16.39 -8.48
C ARG A 64 -3.57 -17.42 -7.63
N ARG A 65 -2.64 -18.15 -8.23
CA ARG A 65 -1.75 -19.06 -7.51
C ARG A 65 -0.33 -18.52 -7.52
N ILE A 66 0.37 -18.70 -6.42
CA ILE A 66 1.78 -18.31 -6.28
C ILE A 66 2.57 -19.52 -5.80
N GLN A 67 3.73 -19.75 -6.42
CA GLN A 67 4.64 -20.79 -6.00
C GLN A 67 5.58 -20.24 -4.93
N THR A 68 5.73 -20.97 -3.83
CA THR A 68 6.54 -20.54 -2.70
C THR A 68 7.36 -21.70 -2.14
N ALA A 69 8.48 -21.38 -1.51
CA ALA A 69 9.37 -22.38 -0.92
C ALA A 69 9.74 -22.02 0.53
N PRO A 70 9.91 -23.00 1.43
CA PRO A 70 10.46 -22.72 2.76
C PRO A 70 11.90 -22.22 2.62
N CYS A 71 12.29 -21.24 3.44
CA CYS A 71 13.67 -20.78 3.43
C CYS A 71 14.56 -21.71 4.30
N PRO A 72 15.62 -22.31 3.74
CA PRO A 72 16.49 -23.22 4.49
C PRO A 72 17.32 -22.50 5.56
N ARG A 73 17.60 -21.20 5.37
CA ARG A 73 18.46 -20.41 6.26
C ARG A 73 17.75 -19.95 7.54
N CYS A 74 16.61 -19.29 7.40
CA CYS A 74 15.90 -18.72 8.55
C CYS A 74 14.72 -19.57 9.05
N LYS A 75 14.32 -20.63 8.31
CA LYS A 75 13.29 -21.61 8.69
C LYS A 75 12.02 -21.01 9.31
N HIS A 76 11.58 -19.86 8.79
CA HIS A 76 10.39 -19.20 9.31
C HIS A 76 9.14 -20.03 8.98
N ALA A 77 8.37 -20.42 10.01
CA ALA A 77 7.12 -21.16 9.81
C ALA A 77 6.08 -20.39 8.98
N ARG A 78 6.11 -19.05 9.03
CA ARG A 78 5.11 -18.17 8.37
C ARG A 78 5.65 -17.38 7.18
N ARG A 79 6.95 -17.47 6.87
CA ARG A 79 7.57 -16.67 5.80
C ARG A 79 8.28 -17.58 4.83
N ARG A 80 7.67 -17.71 3.66
CA ARG A 80 8.20 -18.47 2.53
C ARG A 80 8.89 -17.53 1.55
N ILE A 81 9.83 -18.06 0.79
CA ILE A 81 10.38 -17.39 -0.39
C ILE A 81 9.28 -17.39 -1.44
N GLY A 82 9.00 -16.23 -2.02
CA GLY A 82 8.04 -16.06 -3.11
C GLY A 82 8.65 -15.20 -4.22
N PRO A 83 7.99 -15.15 -5.38
CA PRO A 83 8.41 -14.30 -6.50
C PRO A 83 8.28 -12.81 -6.16
N ASP A 84 9.10 -11.98 -6.81
CA ASP A 84 9.13 -10.52 -6.65
C ASP A 84 7.92 -9.85 -7.32
N LEU A 85 7.48 -10.40 -8.47
CA LEU A 85 6.31 -9.97 -9.25
C LEU A 85 6.39 -8.55 -9.85
N ALA A 86 7.55 -7.91 -9.79
CA ALA A 86 7.75 -6.56 -10.32
C ALA A 86 7.46 -6.47 -11.84
N GLU A 87 7.76 -7.52 -12.61
CA GLU A 87 7.47 -7.60 -14.04
C GLU A 87 5.97 -7.51 -14.36
N TYR A 88 5.11 -7.98 -13.45
CA TYR A 88 3.66 -7.89 -13.55
C TYR A 88 3.10 -6.58 -12.99
N GLY A 89 3.97 -5.68 -12.52
CA GLY A 89 3.55 -4.48 -11.80
C GLY A 89 2.85 -4.79 -10.48
N LEU A 90 3.20 -5.90 -9.81
CA LEU A 90 2.61 -6.30 -8.54
C LEU A 90 3.65 -6.19 -7.41
N VAL A 91 3.16 -5.83 -6.22
CA VAL A 91 3.92 -5.85 -4.99
C VAL A 91 3.43 -7.02 -4.15
N ASN A 92 4.30 -8.00 -3.95
CA ASN A 92 4.04 -9.15 -3.09
C ASN A 92 4.15 -8.76 -1.60
N TRP A 93 3.02 -8.65 -0.90
CA TRP A 93 3.02 -8.25 0.52
C TRP A 93 3.43 -9.40 1.45
N ASN A 94 2.89 -10.60 1.24
CA ASN A 94 3.11 -11.74 2.16
C ASN A 94 2.91 -13.13 1.54
N ASN A 95 2.99 -13.27 0.21
CA ASN A 95 2.68 -14.47 -0.57
C ASN A 95 1.23 -14.98 -0.48
N GLY A 96 0.33 -14.28 0.21
CA GLY A 96 -1.11 -14.53 0.16
C GLY A 96 -1.89 -13.34 -0.38
N ILE A 97 -1.32 -12.14 -0.25
CA ILE A 97 -1.89 -10.86 -0.67
C ILE A 97 -0.86 -10.15 -1.55
N GLY A 98 -1.30 -9.69 -2.70
CA GLY A 98 -0.55 -8.80 -3.60
C GLY A 98 -1.34 -7.54 -3.87
N PHE A 99 -0.63 -6.45 -4.15
CA PHE A 99 -1.23 -5.19 -4.57
C PHE A 99 -0.63 -4.77 -5.91
N ALA A 100 -1.48 -4.40 -6.86
CA ALA A 100 -1.02 -3.80 -8.10
C ALA A 100 -0.40 -2.43 -7.83
N ARG A 101 0.67 -2.10 -8.57
CA ARG A 101 1.43 -0.86 -8.42
C ARG A 101 0.55 0.38 -8.59
N GLU A 102 -0.41 0.30 -9.49
CA GLU A 102 -1.42 1.33 -9.75
C GLU A 102 -2.18 1.77 -8.49
N LEU A 103 -2.40 0.90 -7.50
CA LEU A 103 -3.04 1.30 -6.25
C LEU A 103 -2.15 2.24 -5.43
N PHE A 104 -0.84 2.01 -5.42
CA PHE A 104 0.10 2.89 -4.74
C PHE A 104 0.27 4.20 -5.50
N ASP A 105 0.44 4.12 -6.82
CA ASP A 105 0.59 5.30 -7.67
C ASP A 105 -0.67 6.19 -7.59
N GLY A 106 -1.86 5.59 -7.69
CA GLY A 106 -3.15 6.28 -7.53
C GLY A 106 -3.31 6.91 -6.15
N PHE A 107 -2.93 6.21 -5.09
CA PHE A 107 -2.93 6.80 -3.74
C PHE A 107 -1.97 7.99 -3.64
N LEU A 108 -0.75 7.90 -4.17
CA LEU A 108 0.23 8.99 -4.09
C LEU A 108 -0.20 10.21 -4.89
N VAL A 109 -0.86 10.01 -6.04
CA VAL A 109 -1.47 11.09 -6.83
C VAL A 109 -2.60 11.76 -6.04
N ASP A 110 -3.50 11.00 -5.44
CA ASP A 110 -4.62 11.53 -4.65
C ASP A 110 -4.15 12.19 -3.34
N PHE A 111 -3.11 11.64 -2.73
CA PHE A 111 -2.45 12.21 -1.55
C PHE A 111 -1.82 13.56 -1.89
N SER A 112 -1.08 13.64 -2.99
CA SER A 112 -0.35 14.87 -3.37
C SER A 112 -1.27 15.98 -3.89
N ASN A 113 -2.33 15.63 -4.63
CA ASN A 113 -3.19 16.61 -5.29
C ASN A 113 -4.46 16.97 -4.51
N LYS A 114 -4.93 16.08 -3.64
CA LYS A 114 -6.23 16.23 -2.96
C LYS A 114 -6.12 16.06 -1.44
N GLU A 115 -4.91 15.91 -0.90
CA GLU A 115 -4.67 15.67 0.53
C GLU A 115 -5.46 14.43 1.04
N THR A 116 -5.62 13.43 0.17
CA THR A 116 -6.46 12.27 0.46
C THR A 116 -5.82 11.39 1.54
N THR A 117 -6.57 11.12 2.60
CA THR A 117 -6.15 10.18 3.65
C THR A 117 -6.26 8.73 3.18
N PHE A 118 -5.49 7.81 3.79
CA PHE A 118 -5.60 6.38 3.50
C PHE A 118 -7.04 5.86 3.64
N SER A 119 -7.77 6.29 4.67
CA SER A 119 -9.13 5.83 4.91
C SER A 119 -10.10 6.32 3.82
N SER A 120 -9.93 7.54 3.32
CA SER A 120 -10.73 8.08 2.22
C SER A 120 -10.41 7.35 0.91
N PHE A 121 -9.13 7.13 0.61
CA PHE A 121 -8.71 6.39 -0.58
C PHE A 121 -9.26 4.95 -0.59
N VAL A 122 -9.10 4.23 0.53
CA VAL A 122 -9.59 2.85 0.68
C VAL A 122 -11.10 2.77 0.51
N LYS A 123 -11.86 3.71 1.08
CA LYS A 123 -13.32 3.77 0.86
C LYS A 123 -13.67 3.97 -0.62
N GLY A 124 -12.91 4.77 -1.34
CA GLY A 124 -13.07 4.97 -2.79
C GLY A 124 -12.82 3.68 -3.57
N VAL A 125 -11.76 2.94 -3.22
CA VAL A 125 -11.47 1.62 -3.82
C VAL A 125 -12.57 0.60 -3.50
N GLU A 126 -13.02 0.53 -2.24
CA GLU A 126 -14.12 -0.36 -1.84
C GLU A 126 -15.42 -0.04 -2.60
N ALA A 127 -15.74 1.23 -2.80
CA ALA A 127 -16.89 1.64 -3.60
C ALA A 127 -16.74 1.21 -5.08
N ARG A 128 -15.54 1.34 -5.66
CA ARG A 128 -15.24 0.84 -7.01
C ARG A 128 -15.42 -0.67 -7.11
N TYR A 129 -14.97 -1.42 -6.11
CA TYR A 129 -15.12 -2.88 -6.06
C TYR A 129 -16.59 -3.30 -6.09
N LEU A 130 -17.45 -2.59 -5.35
CA LEU A 130 -18.90 -2.83 -5.36
C LEU A 130 -19.51 -2.52 -6.72
N LEU A 131 -19.11 -1.40 -7.35
CA LEU A 131 -19.61 -0.99 -8.66
C LEU A 131 -19.22 -1.99 -9.76
N HIS A 132 -17.99 -2.53 -9.70
CA HIS A 132 -17.47 -3.48 -10.69
C HIS A 132 -17.81 -4.94 -10.38
N GLY A 133 -18.50 -5.23 -9.27
CA GLY A 133 -18.87 -6.60 -8.89
C GLY A 133 -17.66 -7.49 -8.57
N SER A 134 -16.65 -6.94 -7.90
CA SER A 134 -15.44 -7.69 -7.51
C SER A 134 -15.78 -8.93 -6.69
N GLU A 135 -15.20 -10.08 -7.06
CA GLU A 135 -15.40 -11.36 -6.37
C GLU A 135 -14.84 -11.33 -4.93
N TYR A 136 -13.75 -10.60 -4.72
CA TYR A 136 -13.11 -10.44 -3.41
C TYR A 136 -13.16 -8.98 -2.95
N GLY A 137 -13.39 -8.78 -1.65
CA GLY A 137 -13.35 -7.45 -1.04
C GLY A 137 -11.92 -6.91 -0.89
N PHE A 138 -11.78 -5.60 -0.71
CA PHE A 138 -10.51 -4.99 -0.34
C PHE A 138 -10.13 -5.36 1.12
N PRO A 139 -8.83 -5.41 1.49
CA PRO A 139 -8.44 -5.83 2.84
C PRO A 139 -9.07 -4.96 3.92
N GLN A 140 -9.71 -5.62 4.89
CA GLN A 140 -10.58 -4.99 5.88
C GLN A 140 -9.93 -3.78 6.57
N GLY A 141 -10.60 -2.63 6.46
CA GLY A 141 -10.20 -1.40 7.16
C GLY A 141 -8.90 -0.78 6.67
N GLY A 142 -8.38 -1.17 5.51
CA GLY A 142 -7.26 -0.48 4.84
C GLY A 142 -5.88 -0.63 5.49
N LYS A 143 -5.78 -1.11 6.73
CA LYS A 143 -4.51 -1.21 7.49
C LYS A 143 -3.45 -2.05 6.77
N THR A 144 -3.87 -3.10 6.07
CA THR A 144 -2.95 -3.93 5.29
C THR A 144 -2.39 -3.15 4.10
N PHE A 145 -3.24 -2.39 3.40
CA PHE A 145 -2.82 -1.54 2.29
C PHE A 145 -1.91 -0.41 2.78
N GLU A 146 -2.26 0.26 3.88
CA GLU A 146 -1.43 1.30 4.48
C GLU A 146 -0.01 0.79 4.80
N ARG A 147 0.10 -0.37 5.46
CA ARG A 147 1.40 -1.00 5.74
C ARG A 147 2.15 -1.39 4.48
N ALA A 148 1.44 -1.91 3.47
CA ALA A 148 2.01 -2.23 2.17
C ALA A 148 2.51 -0.99 1.45
N CYS A 149 1.78 0.14 1.53
CA CYS A 149 2.16 1.42 0.93
C CYS A 149 3.43 1.97 1.57
N TYR A 150 3.54 1.96 2.89
CA TYR A 150 4.79 2.35 3.55
C TYR A 150 5.97 1.44 3.19
N ALA A 151 5.73 0.13 3.05
CA ALA A 151 6.77 -0.79 2.58
C ALA A 151 7.17 -0.49 1.12
N PHE A 152 6.19 -0.22 0.26
CA PHE A 152 6.41 0.17 -1.13
C PHE A 152 7.22 1.46 -1.24
N LEU A 153 6.88 2.51 -0.49
CA LEU A 153 7.62 3.77 -0.46
C LEU A 153 9.10 3.58 -0.09
N ARG A 154 9.40 2.65 0.82
CA ARG A 154 10.78 2.28 1.16
C ARG A 154 11.47 1.54 0.02
N LEU A 155 10.77 0.68 -0.72
CA LEU A 155 11.30 -0.05 -1.86
C LEU A 155 11.65 0.89 -3.02
N VAL A 156 10.75 1.81 -3.38
CA VAL A 156 10.98 2.78 -4.45
C VAL A 156 11.92 3.92 -4.04
N ARG A 157 12.42 3.91 -2.79
CA ARG A 157 13.23 4.97 -2.19
C ARG A 157 12.60 6.34 -2.46
N PHE A 158 11.32 6.47 -2.11
CA PHE A 158 10.60 7.74 -2.16
C PHE A 158 11.20 8.65 -1.08
N ASP A 159 12.36 9.20 -1.38
CA ASP A 159 13.14 10.07 -0.50
C ASP A 159 12.98 11.48 -1.03
N SER A 160 12.61 12.39 -0.15
CA SER A 160 12.51 13.79 -0.50
C SER A 160 13.86 14.44 -0.25
N PRO A 161 14.40 15.27 -1.17
CA PRO A 161 15.56 16.10 -0.87
C PRO A 161 15.25 17.18 0.19
N MET A 162 14.03 17.20 0.77
CA MET A 162 13.64 18.09 1.86
C MET A 162 14.52 17.87 3.09
N ALA A 163 15.56 18.68 3.17
CA ALA A 163 16.38 18.87 4.36
C ALA A 163 15.94 20.14 5.08
N CYS A 164 15.70 20.01 6.38
CA CYS A 164 15.56 21.16 7.26
C CYS A 164 16.89 21.93 7.28
N ARG A 165 16.87 23.26 7.07
CA ARG A 165 18.12 24.07 7.09
C ARG A 165 18.84 24.07 8.45
N LEU A 166 18.12 23.77 9.53
CA LEU A 166 18.65 23.70 10.90
C LEU A 166 19.01 22.28 11.32
N CYS A 167 18.25 21.29 10.82
CA CYS A 167 18.27 19.91 11.30
C CYS A 167 18.74 18.88 10.26
N GLY A 168 19.05 19.31 9.04
CA GLY A 168 19.56 18.45 7.97
C GLY A 168 18.50 17.57 7.29
N SER A 169 18.96 16.64 6.47
CA SER A 169 18.14 15.60 5.82
C SER A 169 17.85 14.49 6.83
N ARG A 170 16.67 14.53 7.45
CA ARG A 170 15.95 13.44 8.14
C ARG A 170 15.15 13.99 9.31
N PRO A 171 13.82 13.92 9.27
CA PRO A 171 13.09 13.40 10.40
C PRO A 171 13.08 11.86 10.32
N ASP A 172 13.29 11.16 11.44
CA ASP A 172 13.11 9.69 11.54
C ASP A 172 11.66 9.26 11.24
N VAL A 173 10.74 10.22 11.20
CA VAL A 173 9.31 10.05 10.98
C VAL A 173 8.87 10.98 9.86
N VAL A 174 8.47 10.41 8.73
CA VAL A 174 7.69 11.11 7.72
C VAL A 174 6.24 11.10 8.19
N ILE A 175 5.72 12.25 8.59
CA ILE A 175 4.29 12.41 8.92
C ILE A 175 3.57 12.67 7.61
N CYS A 176 2.99 11.62 7.03
CA CYS A 176 2.09 11.72 5.87
C CYS A 176 0.65 12.02 6.31
N ASP A 177 0.46 12.97 7.23
CA ASP A 177 -0.89 13.41 7.63
C ASP A 177 -1.13 14.82 7.11
N GLY A 178 -1.87 14.89 6.00
CA GLY A 178 -2.29 16.13 5.33
C GLY A 178 -3.47 16.79 6.03
N THR A 179 -3.50 16.85 7.36
CA THR A 179 -4.41 17.77 8.05
C THR A 179 -3.77 18.28 9.33
N SER A 180 -3.09 19.41 9.24
CA SER A 180 -2.73 20.20 10.42
C SER A 180 -3.81 21.25 10.64
N ILE A 181 -4.66 21.07 11.66
CA ILE A 181 -5.51 22.16 12.15
C ILE A 181 -4.62 23.08 12.98
N GLY A 182 -4.10 24.13 12.34
CA GLY A 182 -3.43 25.22 13.02
C GLY A 182 -4.44 26.11 13.72
N PHE A 183 -4.46 26.11 15.04
CA PHE A 183 -5.13 27.14 15.84
C PHE A 183 -4.09 27.96 16.61
N ALA A 184 -4.37 29.26 16.78
CA ALA A 184 -3.47 30.15 17.49
C ALA A 184 -3.21 29.63 18.92
N SER A 185 -1.98 29.77 19.42
CA SER A 185 -1.56 29.30 20.76
C SER A 185 -2.46 29.80 21.90
N ARG A 186 -3.13 30.94 21.71
CA ARG A 186 -4.16 31.46 22.63
C ARG A 186 -5.37 30.53 22.84
N MET A 187 -5.62 29.57 21.94
CA MET A 187 -6.70 28.59 22.08
C MET A 187 -6.27 27.31 22.83
N LEU A 188 -4.99 27.17 23.21
CA LEU A 188 -4.52 26.04 24.04
C LEU A 188 -4.88 26.20 25.52
N GLY A 189 -5.20 27.43 25.97
CA GLY A 189 -5.28 27.77 27.39
C GLY A 189 -6.67 28.04 27.96
N GLN A 190 -7.74 27.98 27.17
CA GLN A 190 -9.09 28.31 27.66
C GLN A 190 -10.11 27.32 27.13
N ALA A 191 -11.02 26.90 28.02
CA ALA A 191 -12.14 26.05 27.70
C ALA A 191 -12.85 26.59 26.45
N LEU A 192 -12.77 25.84 25.35
CA LEU A 192 -13.47 26.16 24.12
C LEU A 192 -14.98 26.07 24.41
N SER A 193 -15.63 27.22 24.61
CA SER A 193 -17.10 27.29 24.59
C SER A 193 -17.54 27.93 23.27
N PRO A 194 -18.53 27.37 22.57
CA PRO A 194 -19.12 28.03 21.42
C PRO A 194 -19.65 29.42 21.84
N PRO A 195 -19.65 30.42 20.93
CA PRO A 195 -20.19 31.75 21.22
C PRO A 195 -21.70 31.73 21.46
N THR A 196 -22.36 30.60 21.21
CA THR A 196 -23.79 30.39 21.41
C THR A 196 -24.01 29.20 22.34
N PHE A 197 -24.76 29.43 23.42
CA PHE A 197 -25.28 28.35 24.25
C PHE A 197 -26.60 27.86 23.63
N PRO A 198 -26.78 26.55 23.43
CA PRO A 198 -28.07 26.03 23.02
C PRO A 198 -29.10 26.35 24.09
N THR A 199 -30.17 27.04 23.69
CA THR A 199 -31.37 27.27 24.50
C THR A 199 -32.42 26.21 24.19
N THR A 200 -33.48 26.15 24.99
CA THR A 200 -34.65 25.29 24.73
C THR A 200 -35.35 25.57 23.39
N GLU A 201 -35.04 26.70 22.75
CA GLU A 201 -35.58 27.09 21.44
C GLU A 201 -34.63 26.77 20.27
N SER A 202 -33.44 26.23 20.56
CA SER A 202 -32.47 25.89 19.52
C SER A 202 -32.98 24.75 18.65
N LYS A 203 -32.99 24.95 17.32
CA LYS A 203 -33.44 23.94 16.36
C LYS A 203 -32.51 22.73 16.38
N ILE A 204 -32.99 21.60 16.90
CA ILE A 204 -32.26 20.33 16.87
C ILE A 204 -32.59 19.60 15.57
N LYS A 205 -31.58 19.28 14.77
CA LYS A 205 -31.73 18.39 13.61
C LYS A 205 -31.55 16.96 14.11
N ALA A 206 -32.58 16.11 13.98
CA ALA A 206 -32.47 14.70 14.30
C ALA A 206 -31.41 14.05 13.37
N GLY A 207 -30.40 13.42 13.97
CA GLY A 207 -29.33 12.75 13.23
C GLY A 207 -29.83 11.48 12.56
N VAL A 208 -29.40 11.27 11.31
CA VAL A 208 -29.52 10.02 10.54
C VAL A 208 -28.38 9.09 10.92
#